data_AF-A0A6B3II68-F1
#
_entry.id   AF-A0A6B3II68-F1
#
_cell.length_a   1.000
_cell.length_b   1.000
_cell.length_c   1.000
_cell.angle_alpha   90.00
_cell.angle_beta   90.00
_cell.angle_gamma   90.00
#
_symmetry.space_group_name_H-M   'P 1'
#
loop_
_entity.id
_entity.type
_entity.pdbx_description
1 polymer ?
#
loop_
_entity_poly.entity_id
_entity_poly.type
_entity_poly.pdbx_seq_one_letter_code
_entity_poly.pdbx_strand_id
1 'polypeptide(L)'
;NALVIRVQPDEGVTVRFGSKVPGTSMEVRDVTMDFAYGESFTESSPEAYERLLLDVLLGDANLFPRHQEVELSWTILDPIEEYWDKHGKPAQYAAGTWGPAEADEMLARDGRSWRRP
;
A
#
# COMPACT_ATOMS: atom_id res chain seq x y z
N ASN A 1 7.00 11.48 -10.77
CA ASN A 1 5.84 11.84 -9.94
C ASN A 1 5.39 10.63 -9.15
N ALA A 2 4.84 10.82 -7.94
CA ALA A 2 4.31 9.74 -7.11
C ALA A 2 3.10 10.23 -6.30
N LEU A 3 2.08 9.37 -6.19
CA LEU A 3 0.98 9.49 -5.24
C LEU A 3 1.14 8.40 -4.18
N VAL A 4 1.09 8.80 -2.92
CA VAL A 4 1.34 7.93 -1.79
C VAL A 4 0.15 8.03 -0.88
N ILE A 5 -0.53 6.92 -0.65
CA ILE A 5 -1.60 6.81 0.32
C ILE A 5 -1.06 5.97 1.46
N ARG A 6 -0.87 6.58 2.62
CA ARG A 6 -0.42 5.93 3.85
C ARG A 6 -1.66 5.58 4.65
N VAL A 7 -1.93 4.29 4.75
CA VAL A 7 -3.07 3.77 5.50
C VAL A 7 -2.76 3.77 6.99
N GLN A 8 -1.61 3.23 7.42
CA GLN A 8 -1.14 3.29 8.81
C GLN A 8 0.40 3.13 8.87
N PRO A 9 1.05 3.56 9.97
CA PRO A 9 0.60 4.58 10.92
C PRO A 9 0.62 5.99 10.28
N ASP A 10 0.12 7.01 10.96
CA ASP A 10 0.08 8.40 10.50
C ASP A 10 -0.64 8.54 9.14
N GLU A 11 -1.93 8.22 9.13
CA GLU A 11 -2.83 8.28 7.98
C GLU A 11 -2.60 9.57 7.19
N GLY A 12 -2.36 9.45 5.89
CA GLY A 12 -2.06 10.63 5.09
C GLY A 12 -1.87 10.38 3.61
N VAL A 13 -1.79 11.47 2.86
CA VAL A 13 -1.58 11.45 1.41
C VAL A 13 -0.41 12.37 1.06
N THR A 14 0.58 11.82 0.37
CA THR A 14 1.73 12.57 -0.13
C THR A 14 1.74 12.57 -1.66
N VAL A 15 1.83 13.74 -2.28
CA VAL A 15 1.98 13.89 -3.74
C VAL A 15 3.33 14.52 -4.04
N ARG A 16 4.17 13.83 -4.82
CA ARG A 16 5.47 14.33 -5.30
C ARG A 16 5.43 14.59 -6.79
N PHE A 17 5.74 15.80 -7.21
CA PHE A 17 5.78 16.20 -8.62
C PHE A 17 6.84 17.27 -8.89
N GLY A 18 7.26 17.39 -10.14
CA GLY A 18 8.21 18.42 -10.56
C GLY A 18 7.53 19.79 -10.64
N SER A 19 8.13 20.79 -9.99
CA SER A 19 7.75 22.20 -10.10
C SER A 19 8.95 23.05 -10.51
N LYS A 20 8.70 24.13 -11.22
CA LYS A 20 9.73 25.09 -11.61
C LYS A 20 10.27 25.80 -10.37
N VAL A 21 11.58 25.87 -10.23
CA VAL A 21 12.23 26.67 -9.19
C VAL A 21 11.95 28.15 -9.46
N PRO A 22 11.45 28.92 -8.47
CA PRO A 22 11.32 30.37 -8.60
C PRO A 22 12.68 31.00 -8.95
N GLY A 23 12.77 31.64 -10.12
CA GLY A 23 14.03 32.19 -10.63
C GLY A 23 14.01 32.41 -12.15
N THR A 24 15.13 32.91 -12.67
CA THR A 24 15.33 33.19 -14.10
C THR A 24 15.80 31.96 -14.89
N SER A 25 16.32 30.92 -14.23
CA SER A 25 16.71 29.67 -14.86
C SER A 25 15.52 28.71 -15.04
N MET A 26 15.59 27.86 -16.05
CA MET A 26 14.61 26.78 -16.28
C MET A 26 15.09 25.51 -15.58
N GLU A 27 14.95 25.50 -14.26
CA GLU A 27 15.24 24.35 -13.41
C GLU A 27 13.94 23.78 -12.82
N VAL A 28 13.78 22.47 -12.90
CA VAL A 28 12.67 21.73 -12.29
C VAL A 28 13.20 21.00 -11.07
N ARG A 29 12.50 21.12 -9.94
CA ARG A 29 12.78 20.36 -8.71
C ARG A 29 11.54 19.63 -8.25
N ASP A 30 11.74 18.51 -7.58
CA ASP A 30 10.64 17.80 -6.95
C ASP A 30 10.12 18.59 -5.74
N VAL A 31 8.82 18.86 -5.75
CA VAL A 31 8.09 19.40 -4.61
C VAL A 31 7.19 18.31 -4.02
N THR A 32 6.94 18.43 -2.72
CA THR A 32 6.11 17.48 -1.97
C THR A 32 4.94 18.24 -1.36
N MET A 33 3.72 17.80 -1.66
CA MET A 33 2.51 18.17 -0.92
C MET A 33 2.18 17.02 0.04
N ASP A 34 1.99 17.34 1.32
CA ASP A 34 1.70 16.35 2.35
C ASP A 34 0.41 16.72 3.09
N PHE A 35 -0.43 15.73 3.30
CA PHE A 35 -1.64 15.81 4.11
C PHE A 35 -1.58 14.73 5.18
N ALA A 36 -1.68 15.12 6.45
CA ALA A 36 -1.70 14.22 7.59
C ALA A 36 -3.05 14.32 8.32
N TYR A 37 -3.73 13.19 8.50
CA TYR A 37 -5.07 13.13 9.09
C TYR A 37 -5.06 13.55 10.55
N GLY A 38 -4.10 13.03 11.34
CA GLY A 38 -3.97 13.34 12.77
C GLY A 38 -3.59 14.78 13.10
N GLU A 39 -3.01 15.52 12.16
CA GLU A 39 -2.77 16.98 12.31
C GLU A 39 -3.97 17.81 11.86
N SER A 40 -4.77 17.28 10.93
CA SER A 40 -5.88 18.01 10.30
C SER A 40 -7.21 17.84 11.04
N PHE A 41 -7.37 16.75 11.79
CA PHE A 41 -8.59 16.43 12.54
C PHE A 41 -8.26 16.09 14.00
N THR A 42 -9.01 16.67 14.93
CA THR A 42 -8.85 16.44 16.38
C THR A 42 -9.55 15.18 16.90
N GLU A 43 -10.36 14.51 16.07
CA GLU A 43 -11.05 13.28 16.41
C GLU A 43 -10.28 12.07 15.91
N SER A 44 -10.17 11.04 16.76
CA SER A 44 -9.61 9.75 16.37
C SER A 44 -10.52 9.08 15.34
N SER A 45 -9.94 8.56 14.27
CA SER A 45 -10.66 7.67 13.36
C SER A 45 -11.23 6.46 14.14
N PRO A 46 -12.47 6.03 13.86
CA PRO A 46 -13.04 4.84 14.49
C PRO A 46 -12.14 3.64 14.26
N GLU A 47 -12.08 2.74 15.25
CA GLU A 47 -11.36 1.48 15.10
C GLU A 47 -12.02 0.63 13.98
N ALA A 48 -11.22 -0.18 13.28
CA ALA A 48 -11.68 -0.92 12.10
C ALA A 48 -12.91 -1.79 12.40
N TYR A 49 -12.94 -2.51 13.53
CA TYR A 49 -14.09 -3.32 13.93
C TYR A 49 -15.27 -2.50 14.41
N GLU A 50 -15.05 -1.35 15.05
CA GLU A 50 -16.15 -0.44 15.43
C GLU A 50 -16.95 -0.03 14.18
N ARG A 51 -16.24 0.35 13.11
CA ARG A 51 -16.85 0.72 11.83
C ARG A 51 -17.60 -0.46 11.20
N LEU A 52 -16.98 -1.64 11.14
CA LEU A 52 -17.61 -2.83 10.53
C LEU A 52 -18.86 -3.27 11.29
N LEU A 53 -18.85 -3.22 12.63
CA LEU A 53 -20.01 -3.55 13.45
C LEU A 53 -21.15 -2.55 13.23
N LEU A 54 -20.84 -1.26 13.17
CA LEU A 54 -21.84 -0.24 12.86
C LEU A 54 -22.47 -0.47 11.48
N ASP A 55 -21.67 -0.79 10.47
CA ASP A 55 -22.15 -1.03 9.11
C ASP A 55 -23.09 -2.26 9.07
N VAL A 56 -22.80 -3.32 9.82
CA VAL A 56 -23.72 -4.47 9.99
C VAL A 56 -25.05 -4.04 10.62
N LEU A 57 -25.02 -3.23 11.67
CA LEU A 57 -26.24 -2.75 12.35
C LEU A 57 -27.09 -1.86 11.45
N LEU A 58 -26.46 -1.11 10.54
CA LEU A 58 -27.13 -0.26 9.56
C LEU A 58 -27.55 -1.01 8.28
N GLY A 59 -27.13 -2.27 8.12
CA GLY A 59 -27.36 -3.05 6.91
C GLY A 59 -26.55 -2.56 5.70
N ASP A 60 -25.44 -1.86 5.93
CA ASP A 60 -24.50 -1.43 4.89
C ASP A 60 -23.44 -2.51 4.66
N ALA A 61 -23.37 -3.02 3.42
CA ALA A 61 -22.45 -4.08 3.02
C ALA A 61 -21.24 -3.58 2.23
N ASN A 62 -21.02 -2.26 2.09
CA ASN A 62 -19.99 -1.71 1.21
C ASN A 62 -18.55 -2.09 1.59
N LEU A 63 -18.27 -2.32 2.87
CA LEU A 63 -16.94 -2.71 3.37
C LEU A 63 -16.76 -4.23 3.48
N PHE A 64 -17.75 -5.02 3.04
CA PHE A 64 -17.68 -6.47 3.08
C PHE A 64 -17.41 -7.03 1.69
N PRO A 65 -16.44 -7.95 1.54
CA PRO A 65 -16.18 -8.57 0.25
C PRO A 65 -17.39 -9.41 -0.16
N ARG A 66 -17.73 -9.36 -1.45
CA ARG A 66 -18.78 -10.19 -2.03
C ARG A 66 -18.26 -11.61 -2.24
N HIS A 67 -19.16 -12.60 -2.22
CA HIS A 67 -18.79 -14.00 -2.46
C HIS A 67 -17.94 -14.19 -3.73
N GLN A 68 -18.34 -13.57 -4.84
CA GLN A 68 -17.60 -13.64 -6.10
C GLN A 68 -16.18 -13.04 -6.00
N GLU A 69 -16.00 -11.96 -5.24
CA GLU A 69 -14.68 -11.34 -5.03
C GLU A 69 -13.75 -12.28 -4.27
N VAL A 70 -14.29 -13.03 -3.30
CA VAL A 70 -13.55 -14.04 -2.53
C VAL A 70 -13.13 -15.21 -3.43
N GLU A 71 -14.05 -15.77 -4.22
CA GLU A 71 -13.73 -16.88 -5.15
C GLU A 71 -12.68 -16.50 -6.20
N LEU A 72 -12.77 -15.28 -6.74
CA LEU A 72 -11.77 -14.77 -7.68
C LEU A 72 -10.41 -14.53 -7.02
N SER A 73 -10.40 -14.10 -5.76
CA SER A 73 -9.16 -13.95 -4.99
C SER A 73 -8.48 -15.31 -4.82
N TRP A 74 -9.23 -16.37 -4.52
CA TRP A 74 -8.71 -17.73 -4.43
C TRP A 74 -8.18 -18.26 -5.75
N THR A 75 -8.84 -17.97 -6.87
CA THR A 75 -8.34 -18.34 -8.21
C THR A 75 -6.92 -17.78 -8.48
N ILE A 76 -6.55 -16.66 -7.85
CA ILE A 76 -5.20 -16.08 -7.94
C ILE A 76 -4.21 -16.76 -6.98
N LEU A 77 -4.66 -17.10 -5.77
CA LEU A 77 -3.79 -17.63 -4.70
C LEU A 77 -3.54 -19.14 -4.83
N ASP A 78 -4.55 -19.93 -5.21
CA ASP A 78 -4.46 -21.40 -5.27
C ASP A 78 -3.27 -21.89 -6.11
N PRO A 79 -3.00 -21.35 -7.32
CA PRO A 79 -1.85 -21.81 -8.11
C PRO A 79 -0.49 -21.49 -7.46
N ILE A 80 -0.42 -20.43 -6.65
CA ILE A 80 0.80 -20.03 -5.92
C ILE A 80 1.04 -21.02 -4.78
N GLU A 81 -0.01 -21.36 -4.03
CA GLU A 81 0.07 -22.35 -2.95
C GLU A 81 0.44 -23.75 -3.49
N GLU A 82 -0.24 -24.22 -4.53
CA GLU A 82 0.07 -25.50 -5.17
C GLU A 82 1.51 -25.58 -5.69
N TYR A 83 2.03 -24.44 -6.19
CA TYR A 83 3.40 -24.37 -6.66
C TYR A 83 4.38 -24.55 -5.49
N TRP A 84 4.17 -23.87 -4.36
CA TRP A 84 5.03 -24.00 -3.19
C TRP A 84 4.99 -25.40 -2.56
N ASP A 85 3.83 -26.03 -2.52
CA ASP A 85 3.70 -27.40 -2.01
C ASP A 85 4.58 -28.40 -2.78
N LYS A 86 4.79 -28.17 -4.08
CA LYS A 86 5.58 -29.05 -4.97
C LYS A 86 7.04 -28.63 -5.12
N HIS A 87 7.34 -27.33 -5.03
CA HIS A 87 8.65 -26.77 -5.41
C HIS A 87 9.44 -26.18 -4.23
N GLY A 88 8.86 -26.16 -3.02
CA GLY A 88 9.53 -25.75 -1.80
C GLY A 88 8.98 -24.45 -1.21
N LYS A 89 9.72 -23.89 -0.25
CA LYS A 89 9.26 -22.77 0.57
C LYS A 89 9.76 -21.42 0.05
N PRO A 90 9.09 -20.31 0.42
CA PRO A 90 9.58 -18.96 0.14
C PRO A 90 10.98 -18.70 0.69
N ALA A 91 11.71 -17.80 0.02
CA ALA A 91 13.04 -17.37 0.45
C ALA A 91 13.00 -16.78 1.88
N GLN A 92 14.02 -17.12 2.67
CA GLN A 92 14.14 -16.67 4.06
C GLN A 92 14.88 -15.33 4.11
N TYR A 93 14.61 -14.54 5.14
CA TYR A 93 15.26 -13.26 5.38
C TYR A 93 15.40 -12.99 6.89
N ALA A 94 16.31 -12.10 7.26
CA ALA A 94 16.55 -11.77 8.66
C ALA A 94 15.42 -10.92 9.23
N ALA A 95 15.02 -11.18 10.47
CA ALA A 95 13.99 -10.38 11.13
C ALA A 95 14.39 -8.90 11.22
N GLY A 96 13.44 -8.01 10.93
CA GLY A 96 13.67 -6.56 10.89
C GLY A 96 14.24 -6.02 9.57
N THR A 97 14.54 -6.89 8.59
CA THR A 97 14.80 -6.46 7.21
C THR A 97 13.51 -6.44 6.40
N TRP A 98 13.60 -5.91 5.18
CA TRP A 98 12.46 -5.74 4.28
C TRP A 98 12.13 -6.95 3.42
N GLY A 99 12.88 -8.04 3.58
CA GLY A 99 12.69 -9.26 2.82
C GLY A 99 13.99 -9.81 2.24
N PRO A 100 13.87 -10.83 1.39
CA PRO A 100 14.98 -11.45 0.66
C PRO A 100 15.38 -10.60 -0.56
N ALA A 101 16.65 -10.69 -0.99
CA ALA A 101 17.17 -9.91 -2.12
C ALA A 101 16.42 -10.20 -3.45
N GLU A 102 15.90 -11.41 -3.58
CA GLU A 102 15.08 -11.86 -4.70
C GLU A 102 13.82 -10.99 -4.90
N ALA A 103 13.31 -10.34 -3.84
CA ALA A 103 12.18 -9.42 -3.93
C ALA A 103 12.55 -8.11 -4.66
N ASP A 104 13.77 -7.59 -4.45
CA ASP A 104 14.30 -6.43 -5.17
C ASP A 104 14.62 -6.79 -6.62
N GLU A 105 15.27 -7.94 -6.83
CA GLU A 105 15.58 -8.45 -8.17
C GLU A 105 14.33 -8.63 -9.02
N MET A 106 13.24 -9.10 -8.43
CA MET A 106 11.94 -9.26 -9.11
C MET A 106 11.44 -7.93 -9.66
N LEU A 107 11.43 -6.86 -8.87
CA LEU A 107 10.99 -5.54 -9.34
C LEU A 107 11.97 -4.92 -10.35
N ALA A 108 13.27 -5.14 -10.16
CA ALA A 108 14.30 -4.60 -11.04
C ALA A 108 14.18 -5.11 -12.48
N ARG A 109 13.64 -6.33 -12.68
CA ARG A 109 13.35 -6.90 -14.03
C ARG A 109 12.39 -6.03 -14.85
N ASP A 110 11.47 -5.34 -14.17
CA ASP A 110 10.51 -4.41 -14.79
C ASP A 110 10.96 -2.94 -14.69
N GLY A 111 12.22 -2.69 -14.31
CA GLY A 111 12.77 -1.34 -14.11
C GLY A 111 12.15 -0.60 -12.92
N ARG A 112 11.60 -1.34 -11.95
CA ARG A 112 10.94 -0.78 -10.75
C ARG A 112 11.81 -1.03 -9.51
N SER A 113 11.52 -0.28 -8.46
CA SER A 113 12.13 -0.45 -7.14
C SER A 113 11.09 -0.17 -6.05
N TRP A 114 11.26 -0.82 -4.88
CA TRP A 114 10.44 -0.52 -3.71
C TRP A 114 10.68 0.92 -3.25
N ARG A 115 9.60 1.66 -2.98
CA ARG A 115 9.71 3.04 -2.49
C ARG A 115 10.28 3.11 -1.07
N ARG A 116 9.97 2.12 -0.24
CA ARG A 116 10.50 1.93 1.11
C ARG A 116 10.99 0.48 1.18
N PRO A 117 12.27 0.23 0.89
CA PRO A 117 12.95 -1.01 1.20
C PRO A 117 13.70 -0.91 2.51
#